data_AF-A0A2C8FFI2-F1
#
_entry.id   AF-A0A2C8FFI2-F1
#
_cell.length_a   1.000
_cell.length_b   1.000
_cell.length_c   1.000
_cell.angle_alpha   90.00
_cell.angle_beta   90.00
_cell.angle_gamma   90.00
#
_symmetry.space_group_name_H-M   'P 1'
#
loop_
_entity.id
_entity.type
_entity.pdbx_description
1 polymer ?
#
loop_
_entity_poly.entity_id
_entity_poly.type
_entity_poly.pdbx_seq_one_letter_code
_entity_poly.pdbx_strand_id
1 'polypeptide(L)'
;MVYGKIGTNEQRIGGQYPGEGWVEMTAQRPSPDYVAQADGTWGPAPAPSYVEQREAAILEKWPIPQQLEAHIEAAEDPPRMEKLNALLADVKAIKELYPKPL
;
A
#
# COMPACT_ATOMS: atom_id res chain seq x y z
N MET A 1 24.04 -15.72 -10.77
CA MET A 1 23.41 -14.43 -11.15
C MET A 1 22.17 -14.21 -10.32
N VAL A 2 21.96 -12.97 -9.88
CA VAL A 2 20.73 -12.53 -9.21
C VAL A 2 20.25 -11.29 -9.97
N TYR A 3 18.97 -11.18 -10.23
CA TYR A 3 18.37 -9.99 -10.82
C TYR A 3 17.27 -9.45 -9.91
N GLY A 4 17.16 -8.13 -9.86
CA GLY A 4 16.11 -7.41 -9.15
C GLY A 4 15.41 -6.46 -10.11
N LYS A 5 14.09 -6.31 -9.99
CA LYS A 5 13.34 -5.35 -10.78
C LYS A 5 13.29 -4.02 -10.04
N ILE A 6 13.83 -2.97 -10.68
CA ILE A 6 14.09 -1.66 -10.06
C ILE A 6 12.81 -1.10 -9.42
N GLY A 7 12.91 -0.62 -8.18
CA GLY A 7 11.82 -0.04 -7.41
C GLY A 7 10.86 -1.07 -6.80
N THR A 8 11.08 -2.36 -7.02
CA THR A 8 10.24 -3.44 -6.48
C THR A 8 11.06 -4.39 -5.64
N ASN A 9 10.38 -5.26 -4.90
CA ASN A 9 11.01 -6.32 -4.14
C ASN A 9 11.19 -7.61 -4.98
N GLU A 10 10.78 -7.64 -6.26
CA GLU A 10 10.87 -8.83 -7.12
C GLU A 10 12.34 -9.25 -7.34
N GLN A 11 12.63 -10.54 -7.12
CA GLN A 11 13.96 -11.12 -7.26
C GLN A 11 13.92 -12.38 -8.14
N ARG A 12 14.89 -12.53 -9.03
CA ARG A 12 15.14 -13.77 -9.78
C ARG A 12 16.54 -14.30 -9.50
N ILE A 13 16.65 -15.57 -9.15
CA ILE A 13 17.92 -16.25 -8.90
C ILE A 13 18.22 -17.21 -10.04
N GLY A 14 19.38 -17.04 -10.66
CA GLY A 14 19.82 -17.83 -11.81
C GLY A 14 19.05 -17.53 -13.11
N GLY A 15 19.52 -18.13 -14.20
CA GLY A 15 18.94 -17.96 -15.54
C GLY A 15 19.42 -16.73 -16.31
N GLN A 16 18.72 -16.45 -17.40
CA GLN A 16 19.00 -15.32 -18.29
C GLN A 16 18.44 -14.01 -17.74
N TYR A 17 18.99 -12.89 -18.23
CA TYR A 17 18.52 -11.54 -17.92
C TYR A 17 17.01 -11.39 -18.24
N PRO A 18 16.17 -10.98 -17.28
CA PRO A 18 14.71 -10.98 -17.48
C PRO A 18 14.17 -9.94 -18.45
N GLY A 19 14.92 -8.88 -18.75
CA GLY A 19 14.51 -7.82 -19.66
C GLY A 19 14.36 -6.45 -18.99
N GLU A 20 13.63 -5.54 -19.63
CA GLU A 20 13.51 -4.14 -19.24
C GLU A 20 13.06 -3.95 -17.79
N GLY A 21 13.68 -2.99 -17.09
CA GLY A 21 13.41 -2.69 -15.69
C GLY A 21 14.10 -3.63 -14.69
N TRP A 22 14.83 -4.64 -15.15
CA TRP A 22 15.67 -5.49 -14.29
C TRP A 22 17.13 -5.06 -14.32
N VAL A 23 17.82 -5.27 -13.20
CA VAL A 23 19.26 -5.02 -13.04
C VAL A 23 19.91 -6.23 -12.37
N GLU A 24 21.18 -6.49 -12.69
CA GLU A 24 21.96 -7.51 -12.00
C GLU A 24 22.30 -7.04 -10.58
N MET A 25 22.04 -7.89 -9.60
CA MET A 25 22.23 -7.58 -8.19
C MET A 25 23.56 -8.13 -7.68
N THR A 26 24.22 -7.32 -6.85
CA THR A 26 25.46 -7.71 -6.15
C THR A 26 25.26 -8.85 -5.14
N ALA A 27 24.04 -9.00 -4.60
CA ALA A 27 23.68 -10.03 -3.64
C ALA A 27 22.19 -10.41 -3.74
N GLN A 28 21.79 -11.47 -3.03
CA GLN A 28 20.39 -11.80 -2.84
C GLN A 28 19.67 -10.75 -1.97
N ARG A 29 18.36 -10.62 -2.14
CA ARG A 29 17.53 -9.68 -1.39
C ARG A 29 17.60 -9.97 0.12
N PRO A 30 17.96 -8.99 0.98
CA PRO A 30 18.09 -9.23 2.42
C PRO A 30 16.76 -9.51 3.14
N SER A 31 15.71 -8.73 2.84
CA SER A 31 14.38 -8.88 3.42
C SER A 31 13.28 -8.41 2.45
N PRO A 32 12.00 -8.71 2.72
CA PRO A 32 10.88 -8.25 1.90
C PRO A 32 10.73 -6.73 1.79
N ASP A 33 11.29 -5.99 2.75
CA ASP A 33 11.22 -4.52 2.84
C ASP A 33 12.31 -3.83 2.01
N TYR A 34 13.12 -4.59 1.29
CA TYR A 34 14.16 -4.06 0.41
C TYR A 34 13.71 -4.13 -1.05
N VAL A 35 13.93 -3.04 -1.78
CA VAL A 35 13.66 -2.91 -3.21
C VAL A 35 14.96 -2.77 -3.99
N ALA A 36 14.95 -3.28 -5.22
CA ALA A 36 16.12 -3.21 -6.10
C ALA A 36 16.36 -1.75 -6.53
N GLN A 37 17.59 -1.29 -6.39
CA GLN A 37 18.06 0.02 -6.83
C GLN A 37 18.69 -0.09 -8.22
N ALA A 38 18.69 1.01 -8.97
CA ALA A 38 19.25 1.04 -10.33
C ALA A 38 20.77 0.75 -10.40
N ASP A 39 21.47 0.83 -9.27
CA ASP A 39 22.90 0.56 -9.15
C ASP A 39 23.23 -0.92 -8.85
N GLY A 40 22.22 -1.81 -8.81
CA GLY A 40 22.41 -3.23 -8.52
C GLY A 40 22.54 -3.55 -7.02
N THR A 41 22.16 -2.60 -6.15
CA THR A 41 22.07 -2.82 -4.70
C THR A 41 20.62 -2.93 -4.22
N TRP A 42 20.43 -3.50 -3.03
CA TRP A 42 19.13 -3.52 -2.36
C TRP A 42 19.09 -2.36 -1.38
N GLY A 43 18.09 -1.48 -1.53
CA GLY A 43 17.83 -0.38 -0.59
C GLY A 43 16.49 -0.58 0.13
N PRO A 44 16.28 0.06 1.30
CA PRO A 44 14.98 0.02 1.96
C PRO A 44 13.90 0.59 1.02
N ALA A 45 12.71 -0.01 1.07
CA ALA A 45 11.54 0.54 0.40
C ALA A 45 11.31 1.99 0.88
N PRO A 46 10.91 2.90 -0.02
CA PRO A 46 10.52 4.23 0.40
C PRO A 46 9.37 4.13 1.42
N ALA A 47 9.36 5.05 2.39
CA ALA A 47 8.23 5.15 3.30
C ALA A 47 6.94 5.39 2.50
N PRO A 48 5.81 4.77 2.91
CA PRO A 48 4.54 4.97 2.23
C PRO A 48 4.15 6.45 2.27
N SER A 49 3.54 6.93 1.19
CA SER A 49 2.96 8.26 1.11
C SER A 49 1.81 8.43 2.12
N TYR A 50 1.44 9.68 2.41
CA TYR A 50 0.29 9.96 3.28
C TYR A 50 -1.03 9.39 2.72
N VAL A 51 -1.14 9.22 1.39
CA VAL A 51 -2.31 8.62 0.75
C VAL A 51 -2.36 7.13 1.07
N GLU A 52 -1.26 6.41 0.83
CA GLU A 52 -1.15 4.98 1.14
C GLU A 52 -1.37 4.70 2.63
N GLN A 53 -0.84 5.55 3.52
CA GLN A 53 -1.07 5.44 4.97
C GLN A 53 -2.55 5.59 5.33
N ARG A 54 -3.26 6.55 4.73
CA ARG A 54 -4.70 6.75 4.96
C ARG A 54 -5.52 5.59 4.43
N GLU A 55 -5.24 5.14 3.21
CA GLU A 55 -5.95 4.02 2.58
C GLU A 55 -5.80 2.75 3.41
N ALA A 56 -4.57 2.43 3.83
CA ALA A 56 -4.30 1.28 4.70
C ALA A 56 -5.07 1.39 6.03
N ALA A 57 -5.02 2.54 6.71
CA ALA A 57 -5.71 2.73 7.99
C ALA A 57 -7.25 2.69 7.85
N ILE A 58 -7.80 3.23 6.75
CA ILE A 58 -9.23 3.15 6.46
C ILE A 58 -9.64 1.71 6.22
N LEU A 59 -8.88 0.96 5.40
CA LEU A 59 -9.21 -0.43 5.07
C LEU A 59 -9.04 -1.38 6.25
N GLU A 60 -8.09 -1.12 7.14
CA GLU A 60 -7.90 -1.89 8.38
C GLU A 60 -9.11 -1.75 9.30
N LYS A 61 -9.62 -0.53 9.48
CA LYS A 61 -10.75 -0.26 10.36
C LYS A 61 -12.10 -0.55 9.72
N TRP A 62 -12.23 -0.22 8.44
CA TRP A 62 -13.44 -0.33 7.63
C TRP A 62 -13.11 -1.07 6.32
N PRO A 63 -13.11 -2.41 6.32
CA PRO A 63 -12.98 -3.18 5.08
C PRO A 63 -14.07 -2.81 4.06
N ILE A 64 -13.77 -2.95 2.77
CA ILE A 64 -14.69 -2.58 1.67
C ILE A 64 -16.13 -3.13 1.86
N PRO A 65 -16.35 -4.39 2.27
CA PRO A 65 -17.71 -4.89 2.51
C PRO A 65 -18.49 -4.10 3.57
N GLN A 66 -17.83 -3.66 4.64
CA GLN A 66 -18.47 -2.86 5.69
C GLN A 66 -18.73 -1.42 5.24
N GLN A 67 -17.83 -0.83 4.45
CA GLN A 67 -18.07 0.47 3.82
C GLN A 67 -19.29 0.41 2.90
N LEU A 68 -19.39 -0.64 2.08
CA LEU A 68 -20.51 -0.84 1.18
C LEU A 68 -21.82 -1.05 1.95
N GLU A 69 -21.81 -1.87 3.00
CA GLU A 69 -22.98 -2.06 3.87
C GLU A 69 -23.44 -0.74 4.51
N ALA A 70 -22.52 0.07 5.01
CA ALA A 70 -22.84 1.39 5.56
C ALA A 70 -23.53 2.32 4.54
N HIS A 71 -23.08 2.27 3.28
CA HIS A 71 -23.72 3.02 2.19
C HIS A 71 -25.08 2.45 1.78
N ILE A 72 -25.24 1.12 1.76
CA ILE A 72 -26.51 0.46 1.45
C ILE A 72 -27.55 0.81 2.50
N GLU A 73 -27.21 0.68 3.78
CA GLU A 73 -28.10 1.00 4.92
C GLU A 73 -28.54 2.46 4.93
N ALA A 74 -27.63 3.38 4.60
CA ALA A 74 -27.92 4.80 4.49
C ALA A 74 -28.88 5.13 3.33
N ALA A 75 -28.98 4.26 2.33
CA ALA A 75 -29.86 4.40 1.18
C ALA A 75 -31.21 3.68 1.33
N GLU A 76 -31.46 3.00 2.46
CA GLU A 76 -32.75 2.36 2.75
C GLU A 76 -33.88 3.36 3.05
N ASP A 77 -35.13 2.86 3.08
CA ASP A 77 -36.30 3.60 3.53
C ASP A 77 -37.00 2.85 4.68
N PRO A 78 -36.93 3.35 5.94
CA PRO A 78 -36.22 4.56 6.36
C PRO A 78 -34.68 4.38 6.36
N PRO A 79 -33.91 5.46 6.21
CA PRO A 79 -32.45 5.40 6.16
C PRO A 79 -31.86 5.05 7.53
N ARG A 80 -30.88 4.14 7.55
CA ARG A 80 -30.07 3.80 8.73
C ARG A 80 -28.67 4.39 8.59
N MET A 81 -28.42 5.49 9.30
CA MET A 81 -27.23 6.33 9.12
C MET A 81 -26.09 6.01 10.10
N GLU A 82 -26.30 5.10 11.04
CA GLU A 82 -25.39 4.83 12.15
C GLU A 82 -23.99 4.42 11.66
N LYS A 83 -23.92 3.44 10.76
CA LYS A 83 -22.64 2.94 10.22
C LYS A 83 -21.96 3.98 9.35
N LEU A 84 -22.71 4.71 8.51
CA LEU A 84 -22.13 5.74 7.66
C LEU A 84 -21.55 6.90 8.49
N ASN A 85 -22.24 7.34 9.54
CA ASN A 85 -21.74 8.38 10.44
C ASN A 85 -20.47 7.93 11.19
N ALA A 86 -20.42 6.66 11.63
CA ALA A 86 -19.23 6.09 12.25
C ALA A 86 -18.04 6.04 11.28
N LEU A 87 -18.25 5.57 10.05
CA LEU A 87 -17.25 5.57 8.99
C LEU A 87 -16.69 6.98 8.73
N LEU A 88 -17.57 7.98 8.58
CA LEU A 88 -17.16 9.36 8.31
C LEU A 88 -16.37 9.98 9.47
N ALA A 89 -16.77 9.70 10.71
CA ALA A 89 -16.04 10.15 11.90
C ALA A 89 -14.64 9.56 11.96
N ASP A 90 -14.51 8.26 11.65
CA ASP A 90 -13.22 7.57 11.63
C ASP A 90 -12.32 8.04 10.50
N VAL A 91 -12.86 8.22 9.29
CA VAL A 91 -12.12 8.79 8.16
C VAL A 91 -11.60 10.19 8.51
N LYS A 92 -12.39 11.00 9.24
CA LYS A 92 -11.93 12.30 9.72
C LYS A 92 -10.75 12.17 10.69
N ALA A 93 -10.83 11.29 11.68
CA ALA A 93 -9.76 11.04 12.63
C ALA A 93 -8.47 10.54 11.93
N ILE A 94 -8.59 9.65 10.94
CA ILE A 94 -7.46 9.15 10.14
C ILE A 94 -6.80 10.28 9.33
N LYS A 95 -7.59 11.22 8.79
CA LYS A 95 -7.05 12.40 8.09
C LYS A 95 -6.24 13.32 9.01
N GLU A 96 -6.62 13.41 10.28
CA GLU A 96 -5.90 14.17 11.31
C GLU A 96 -4.61 13.46 11.73
N LEU A 97 -4.62 12.12 11.82
CA LEU A 97 -3.43 11.31 12.12
C LEU A 97 -2.39 11.34 11.00
N TYR A 98 -2.82 11.32 9.74
CA TYR A 98 -1.96 11.35 8.57
C TYR A 98 -2.24 12.62 7.75
N PRO A 99 -1.75 13.80 8.17
CA PRO A 99 -2.06 15.06 7.51
C PRO A 99 -1.47 15.11 6.09
N LYS A 100 -2.10 15.89 5.21
CA LYS A 100 -1.53 16.18 3.90
C LYS A 100 -0.26 17.02 4.10
N PRO A 101 0.88 16.68 3.46
CA PRO A 101 2.07 17.51 3.51
C PRO A 101 1.78 18.90 2.91
N LEU A 102 2.39 19.93 3.51
CA LEU A 102 2.24 21.35 3.14
C LEU A 102 2.82 21.66 1.75
#